data_AF-A0A538J0V4-F1
#
_entry.id   AF-A0A538J0V4-F1
#
_cell.length_a   1.000
_cell.length_b   1.000
_cell.length_c   1.000
_cell.angle_alpha   90.00
_cell.angle_beta   90.00
_cell.angle_gamma   90.00
#
_symmetry.space_group_name_H-M   'P 1'
#
loop_
_entity.id
_entity.type
_entity.pdbx_description
1 polymer ?
#
loop_
_entity_poly.entity_id
_entity_poly.type
_entity_poly.pdbx_seq_one_letter_code
_entity_poly.pdbx_strand_id
1 'polypeptide(L)'
;MQGFETQLTRRQMLRSGGAAAAGLSVLAASPASLARSALRPSLGKPTPLPSPAQVHADFKRMVDFGPRLTGTESHNRYIAWLEREFVKAGLELRPCDVYETERWHAQRFGLDVLEGSSPGRVKVAAYYPRSQETPAGGVTGPLVYGGVAPAPSGNGADLSSITAGLARYPNDLALWASGLAGTIAGGTQHSILLVDIPMPA
;
A
#
# COMPACT_ATOMS: atom_id res chain seq x y z
N MET A 1 -9.68 -18.23 41.98
CA MET A 1 -8.60 -19.11 41.46
C MET A 1 -8.65 -19.03 39.94
N GLN A 2 -7.83 -18.16 39.35
CA GLN A 2 -7.74 -17.96 37.90
C GLN A 2 -6.73 -18.97 37.34
N GLY A 3 -7.17 -19.83 36.42
CA GLY A 3 -6.30 -20.69 35.63
C GLY A 3 -5.69 -19.88 34.49
N PHE A 4 -4.37 -19.70 34.53
CA PHE A 4 -3.61 -19.23 33.38
C PHE A 4 -3.44 -20.40 32.40
N GLU A 5 -4.25 -20.43 31.34
CA GLU A 5 -3.96 -21.27 30.18
C GLU A 5 -2.81 -20.62 29.39
N THR A 6 -1.63 -21.24 29.44
CA THR A 6 -0.46 -20.82 28.68
C THR A 6 -0.67 -21.15 27.21
N GLN A 7 -1.16 -20.21 26.40
CA GLN A 7 -1.24 -20.40 24.95
C GLN A 7 0.17 -20.51 24.36
N LEU A 8 0.47 -21.69 23.81
CA LEU A 8 1.69 -21.92 23.05
C LEU A 8 1.68 -21.07 21.77
N THR A 9 2.64 -20.16 21.65
CA THR A 9 2.74 -19.30 20.47
C THR A 9 3.30 -20.08 19.28
N ARG A 10 2.86 -19.74 18.06
CA ARG A 10 3.31 -20.34 16.79
C ARG A 10 4.85 -20.40 16.65
N ARG A 11 5.54 -19.44 17.28
CA ARG A 11 7.00 -19.31 17.32
C ARG A 11 7.68 -20.35 18.22
N GLN A 12 7.02 -20.78 19.31
CA GLN A 12 7.50 -21.84 20.19
C GLN A 12 7.39 -23.20 19.51
N MET A 13 6.30 -23.45 18.78
CA MET A 13 6.09 -24.71 18.04
C MET A 13 7.16 -24.93 16.95
N LEU A 14 7.56 -23.86 16.25
CA LEU A 14 8.61 -23.93 15.22
C LEU A 14 10.00 -24.15 15.81
N ARG A 15 10.27 -23.70 17.04
CA ARG A 15 11.54 -23.95 17.73
C ARG A 15 11.63 -25.37 18.29
N SER A 16 10.51 -25.95 18.75
CA SER A 16 10.47 -27.34 19.23
C SER A 16 10.58 -28.39 18.11
N GLY A 17 10.30 -28.03 16.85
CA GLY A 17 10.47 -28.93 15.71
C GLY A 17 11.92 -29.23 15.30
N GLY A 18 12.89 -28.46 15.81
CA GLY A 18 14.31 -28.56 15.42
C GLY A 18 15.21 -29.41 16.31
N ALA A 19 14.71 -30.04 17.38
CA ALA A 19 15.54 -30.68 18.40
C ALA A 19 15.14 -32.13 18.76
N ALA A 20 14.95 -32.99 17.74
CA ALA A 20 14.71 -34.43 17.96
C ALA A 20 15.63 -35.33 17.10
N ALA A 21 16.88 -34.93 16.91
CA ALA A 21 17.89 -35.74 16.23
C ALA A 21 19.25 -35.65 16.93
N ALA A 22 19.34 -36.15 18.17
CA ALA A 22 20.62 -36.50 18.77
C ALA A 22 20.44 -37.54 19.89
N GLY A 23 20.96 -38.75 19.63
CA GLY A 23 21.42 -39.68 20.67
C GLY A 23 20.41 -40.73 21.15
N LEU A 24 20.57 -41.98 20.70
CA LEU A 24 21.04 -43.10 21.54
C LEU A 24 20.97 -44.41 20.74
N SER A 25 22.14 -44.93 20.40
CA SER A 25 22.34 -46.29 19.92
C SER A 25 22.40 -47.23 21.13
N VAL A 26 21.37 -48.05 21.37
CA VAL A 26 21.49 -49.34 22.06
C VAL A 26 20.46 -50.32 21.47
N LEU A 27 20.94 -51.52 21.17
CA LEU A 27 20.26 -52.66 20.56
C LEU A 27 19.04 -53.16 21.37
N ALA A 28 17.89 -53.28 20.72
CA ALA A 28 16.88 -54.28 21.04
C ALA A 28 16.00 -54.54 19.81
N ALA A 29 16.17 -55.72 19.20
CA ALA A 29 15.29 -56.19 18.14
C ALA A 29 13.87 -56.40 18.70
N SER A 30 13.00 -55.42 18.47
CA SER A 30 11.55 -55.53 18.70
C SER A 30 10.84 -55.60 17.34
N PRO A 31 9.87 -56.52 17.15
CA PRO A 31 9.13 -56.66 15.89
C PRO A 31 8.20 -55.47 15.58
N ALA A 32 8.14 -54.45 16.44
CA ALA A 32 7.47 -53.18 16.18
C ALA A 32 8.15 -52.30 15.11
N SER A 33 9.29 -52.74 14.57
CA SER A 33 10.09 -51.99 13.59
C SER A 33 9.47 -51.92 12.18
N LEU A 34 8.41 -52.69 11.90
CA LEU A 34 7.72 -52.67 10.59
C LEU A 34 6.60 -51.61 10.50
N ALA A 35 6.24 -50.95 11.60
CA ALA A 35 5.17 -49.95 11.62
C ALA A 35 5.64 -48.48 11.49
N ARG A 36 6.93 -48.23 11.19
CA ARG A 36 7.47 -46.86 10.97
C ARG A 36 7.57 -46.45 9.50
N SER A 37 7.12 -47.29 8.56
CA SER A 37 7.15 -46.99 7.12
C SER A 37 5.89 -46.27 6.58
N ALA A 38 4.93 -45.89 7.44
CA ALA A 38 3.65 -45.30 7.01
C ALA A 38 3.54 -43.78 7.22
N LEU A 39 4.59 -43.12 7.73
CA LEU A 39 4.61 -41.65 7.91
C LEU A 39 5.84 -41.06 7.23
N ARG A 40 6.10 -41.45 5.99
CA ARG A 40 6.83 -40.55 5.09
C ARG A 40 5.79 -39.53 4.63
N PRO A 41 5.86 -38.24 5.01
CA PRO A 41 5.10 -37.24 4.27
C PRO A 41 5.49 -37.47 2.81
N SER A 42 4.52 -37.68 1.92
CA SER A 42 4.85 -37.64 0.50
C SER A 42 5.45 -36.25 0.31
N LEU A 43 6.77 -36.19 0.11
CA LEU A 43 7.40 -35.01 -0.45
C LEU A 43 6.76 -34.91 -1.82
N GLY A 44 5.62 -34.22 -1.88
CA GLY A 44 4.87 -34.01 -3.09
C GLY A 44 5.84 -33.46 -4.13
N LYS A 45 5.62 -33.82 -5.39
CA LYS A 45 6.40 -33.22 -6.48
C LYS A 45 6.47 -31.70 -6.25
N PRO A 46 7.66 -31.07 -6.29
CA PRO A 46 7.77 -29.64 -6.12
C PRO A 46 6.78 -28.95 -7.05
N THR A 47 5.88 -28.14 -6.49
CA THR A 47 4.99 -27.34 -7.32
C THR A 47 5.85 -26.29 -8.01
N PRO A 48 5.90 -26.26 -9.35
CA PRO A 48 6.73 -25.31 -10.05
C PRO A 48 6.26 -23.89 -9.75
N LEU A 49 7.22 -22.98 -9.57
CA LEU A 49 6.91 -21.56 -9.43
C LEU A 49 6.28 -21.04 -10.74
N PRO A 50 5.41 -20.03 -10.66
CA PRO A 50 4.85 -19.40 -11.85
C PRO A 50 5.96 -18.79 -12.71
N SER A 51 5.82 -18.88 -14.03
CA SER A 51 6.69 -18.21 -14.99
C SER A 51 6.50 -16.68 -14.93
N PRO A 52 7.49 -15.88 -15.38
CA PRO A 52 7.35 -14.43 -15.47
C PRO A 52 6.11 -13.99 -16.28
N ALA A 53 5.76 -14.73 -17.34
CA ALA A 53 4.58 -14.44 -18.15
C ALA A 53 3.27 -14.64 -17.37
N GLN A 54 3.20 -15.67 -16.52
CA GLN A 54 2.04 -15.90 -15.65
C GLN A 54 1.92 -14.80 -14.61
N VAL A 55 3.02 -14.45 -13.93
CA VAL A 55 3.04 -13.34 -12.95
C VAL A 55 2.57 -12.04 -13.59
N HIS A 56 3.06 -11.72 -14.79
CA HIS A 56 2.63 -10.53 -15.52
C HIS A 56 1.14 -10.57 -15.88
N ALA A 57 0.63 -11.72 -16.34
CA ALA A 57 -0.78 -11.87 -16.69
C ALA A 57 -1.70 -11.70 -15.46
N ASP A 58 -1.30 -12.25 -14.31
CA ASP A 58 -2.04 -12.11 -13.05
C ASP A 58 -2.00 -10.68 -12.54
N PHE A 59 -0.84 -10.02 -12.63
CA PHE A 59 -0.71 -8.61 -12.25
C PHE A 59 -1.55 -7.71 -13.15
N LYS A 60 -1.53 -7.95 -14.47
CA LYS A 60 -2.40 -7.25 -15.41
C LYS A 60 -3.88 -7.48 -15.08
N ARG A 61 -4.29 -8.72 -14.81
CA ARG A 61 -5.66 -9.04 -14.40
C ARG A 61 -6.05 -8.23 -13.17
N MET A 62 -5.19 -8.22 -12.15
CA MET A 62 -5.40 -7.45 -10.92
C MET A 62 -5.62 -5.96 -11.24
N VAL A 63 -4.77 -5.35 -12.07
CA VAL A 63 -4.87 -3.93 -12.47
C VAL A 63 -6.14 -3.64 -13.27
N ASP A 64 -6.53 -4.55 -14.18
CA ASP A 64 -7.70 -4.40 -15.06
C ASP A 64 -9.04 -4.36 -14.29
N PHE A 65 -9.09 -4.76 -13.02
CA PHE A 65 -10.28 -4.56 -12.19
C PHE A 65 -10.57 -3.07 -11.90
N GLY A 66 -9.57 -2.19 -12.03
CA GLY A 66 -9.64 -0.78 -11.67
C GLY A 66 -9.14 -0.50 -10.24
N PRO A 67 -9.33 0.73 -9.71
CA PRO A 67 -8.96 1.08 -8.34
C PRO A 67 -9.66 0.20 -7.31
N ARG A 68 -8.87 -0.56 -6.53
CA ARG A 68 -9.39 -1.53 -5.54
C ARG A 68 -9.55 -0.91 -4.15
N LEU A 69 -10.21 0.26 -4.07
CA LEU A 69 -10.57 0.86 -2.79
C LEU A 69 -11.51 -0.08 -2.02
N THR A 70 -11.32 -0.20 -0.70
CA THR A 70 -12.01 -1.23 0.08
C THR A 70 -13.53 -1.11 0.00
N GLY A 71 -14.19 -2.19 -0.37
CA GLY A 71 -15.66 -2.28 -0.48
C GLY A 71 -16.26 -1.78 -1.80
N THR A 72 -15.45 -1.27 -2.74
CA THR A 72 -15.95 -0.93 -4.08
C THR A 72 -16.23 -2.18 -4.91
N GLU A 73 -16.99 -2.03 -6.00
CA GLU A 73 -17.27 -3.13 -6.91
C GLU A 73 -15.99 -3.75 -7.51
N SER A 74 -15.01 -2.91 -7.89
CA SER A 74 -13.70 -3.37 -8.36
C SER A 74 -12.95 -4.21 -7.32
N HIS A 75 -13.03 -3.82 -6.04
CA HIS A 75 -12.45 -4.59 -4.94
C HIS A 75 -13.16 -5.95 -4.78
N ASN A 76 -14.49 -5.97 -4.80
CA ASN A 76 -15.26 -7.21 -4.62
C ASN A 76 -15.07 -8.17 -5.82
N ARG A 77 -14.99 -7.66 -7.04
CA ARG A 77 -14.64 -8.46 -8.24
C ARG A 77 -13.25 -9.08 -8.15
N TYR A 78 -12.29 -8.35 -7.60
CA TYR A 78 -10.93 -8.84 -7.37
C TYR A 78 -10.91 -9.96 -6.31
N ILE A 79 -11.62 -9.78 -5.19
CA ILE A 79 -11.76 -10.83 -4.15
C ILE A 79 -12.39 -12.09 -4.75
N ALA A 80 -13.50 -11.96 -5.47
CA ALA A 80 -14.16 -13.08 -6.12
C ALA A 80 -13.23 -13.81 -7.12
N TRP A 81 -12.33 -13.08 -7.78
CA TRP A 81 -11.29 -13.69 -8.62
C TRP A 81 -10.28 -14.48 -7.79
N LEU A 82 -9.75 -13.92 -6.71
CA LEU A 82 -8.84 -14.63 -5.80
C LEU A 82 -9.45 -15.91 -5.25
N GLU A 83 -10.71 -15.88 -4.82
CA GLU A 83 -11.44 -17.06 -4.34
C GLU A 83 -11.46 -18.17 -5.38
N ARG A 84 -11.78 -17.83 -6.65
CA ARG A 84 -11.74 -18.81 -7.75
C ARG A 84 -10.35 -19.36 -7.99
N GLU A 85 -9.30 -18.54 -7.92
CA GLU A 85 -7.93 -19.01 -8.10
C GLU A 85 -7.45 -19.90 -6.95
N PHE A 86 -7.88 -19.63 -5.71
CA PHE A 86 -7.60 -20.51 -4.57
C PHE A 86 -8.27 -21.87 -4.71
N VAL A 87 -9.54 -21.92 -5.12
CA VAL A 87 -10.23 -23.19 -5.38
C VAL A 87 -9.56 -23.97 -6.51
N LYS A 88 -9.17 -23.28 -7.60
CA LYS A 88 -8.42 -23.90 -8.71
C LYS A 88 -7.07 -24.46 -8.26
N ALA A 89 -6.42 -23.84 -7.28
CA ALA A 89 -5.19 -24.33 -6.68
C ALA A 89 -5.40 -25.52 -5.72
N GLY A 90 -6.65 -26.00 -5.56
CA GLY A 90 -7.00 -27.14 -4.71
C GLY A 90 -7.23 -26.77 -3.24
N LEU A 91 -7.42 -25.48 -2.93
CA LEU A 91 -7.75 -25.04 -1.58
C LEU A 91 -9.25 -25.15 -1.32
N GLU A 92 -9.59 -25.59 -0.11
CA GLU A 92 -10.94 -25.50 0.42
C GLU A 92 -11.13 -24.13 1.07
N LEU A 93 -12.03 -23.31 0.52
CA LEU A 93 -12.37 -22.02 1.10
C LEU A 93 -13.30 -22.21 2.30
N ARG A 94 -12.89 -21.66 3.45
CA ARG A 94 -13.74 -21.51 4.61
C ARG A 94 -14.67 -20.31 4.41
N PRO A 95 -15.81 -20.24 5.13
CA PRO A 95 -16.66 -19.05 5.10
C PRO A 95 -15.85 -17.78 5.33
N CYS A 96 -16.02 -16.80 4.45
CA CYS A 96 -15.38 -15.49 4.60
C CYS A 96 -16.16 -14.64 5.58
N ASP A 97 -15.42 -13.91 6.44
CA ASP A 97 -16.02 -12.89 7.27
C ASP A 97 -16.53 -11.73 6.41
N VAL A 98 -17.77 -11.31 6.67
CA VAL A 98 -18.37 -10.16 5.99
C VAL A 98 -18.36 -8.98 6.95
N TYR A 99 -17.74 -7.88 6.51
CA TYR A 99 -17.69 -6.63 7.25
C TYR A 99 -18.47 -5.56 6.49
N GLU A 100 -19.61 -5.16 7.05
CA GLU A 100 -20.35 -4.01 6.57
C GLU A 100 -19.70 -2.72 7.08
N THR A 101 -19.65 -1.70 6.22
CA THR A 101 -18.99 -0.45 6.53
C THR A 101 -19.61 0.66 5.70
N GLU A 102 -20.03 1.71 6.40
CA GLU A 102 -20.35 2.97 5.74
C GLU A 102 -19.05 3.62 5.30
N ARG A 103 -18.97 3.95 4.02
CA ARG A 103 -17.78 4.56 3.43
C ARG A 103 -18.17 5.73 2.56
N TRP A 104 -17.46 6.83 2.77
CA TRP A 104 -17.47 7.93 1.84
C TRP A 104 -16.72 7.54 0.56
N HIS A 105 -17.38 7.69 -0.58
CA HIS A 105 -16.82 7.44 -1.91
C HIS A 105 -17.06 8.67 -2.78
N ALA A 106 -15.97 9.31 -3.22
CA ALA A 106 -16.08 10.46 -4.12
C ALA A 106 -16.69 10.03 -5.45
N GLN A 107 -17.85 10.58 -5.80
CA GLN A 107 -18.44 10.35 -7.12
C GLN A 107 -17.83 11.26 -8.19
N ARG A 108 -17.45 12.48 -7.80
CA ARG A 108 -16.84 13.49 -8.65
C ARG A 108 -15.82 14.28 -7.84
N PHE A 109 -14.72 14.67 -8.48
CA PHE A 109 -13.69 15.53 -7.92
C PHE A 109 -13.02 16.32 -9.05
N GLY A 110 -12.43 17.45 -8.72
CA GLY A 110 -11.76 18.32 -9.67
C GLY A 110 -11.19 19.56 -8.99
N LEU A 111 -10.41 20.32 -9.74
CA LEU A 111 -9.84 21.58 -9.33
C LEU A 111 -9.74 22.48 -10.56
N ASP A 112 -10.24 23.71 -10.46
CA ASP A 112 -10.14 24.72 -11.51
C ASP A 112 -9.39 25.94 -10.95
N VAL A 113 -8.44 26.46 -11.73
CA VAL A 113 -7.76 27.73 -11.46
C VAL A 113 -8.57 28.83 -12.13
N LEU A 114 -9.13 29.76 -11.35
CA LEU A 114 -10.04 30.78 -11.88
C LEU A 114 -9.29 32.01 -12.41
N GLU A 115 -8.15 32.35 -11.81
CA GLU A 115 -7.39 33.57 -12.09
C GLU A 115 -5.87 33.29 -12.09
N GLY A 116 -5.09 34.15 -12.76
CA GLY A 116 -3.62 34.06 -12.81
C GLY A 116 -3.08 33.86 -14.22
N SER A 117 -1.83 33.39 -14.33
CA SER A 117 -1.11 33.25 -15.60
C SER A 117 -1.60 32.08 -16.47
N SER A 118 -2.32 31.12 -15.89
CA SER A 118 -2.84 29.95 -16.60
C SER A 118 -4.15 29.46 -15.96
N PRO A 119 -5.27 30.18 -16.14
CA PRO A 119 -6.57 29.73 -15.66
C PRO A 119 -7.05 28.48 -16.43
N GLY A 120 -7.93 27.71 -15.80
CA GLY A 120 -8.56 26.54 -16.38
C GLY A 120 -8.52 25.31 -15.48
N ARG A 121 -8.99 24.19 -16.03
CA ARG A 121 -9.09 22.92 -15.31
C ARG A 121 -7.72 22.31 -15.07
N VAL A 122 -7.47 21.91 -13.82
CA VAL A 122 -6.29 21.16 -13.41
C VAL A 122 -6.55 19.66 -13.54
N LYS A 123 -5.58 18.93 -14.11
CA LYS A 123 -5.62 17.46 -14.11
C LYS A 123 -5.34 16.95 -12.70
N VAL A 124 -6.37 16.51 -12.01
CA VAL A 124 -6.25 15.87 -10.68
C VAL A 124 -6.06 14.37 -10.87
N ALA A 125 -4.94 13.84 -10.37
CA ALA A 125 -4.62 12.41 -10.51
C ALA A 125 -5.51 11.51 -9.64
N ALA A 126 -5.77 11.95 -8.40
CA ALA A 126 -6.62 11.26 -7.44
C ALA A 126 -7.10 12.23 -6.36
N TYR A 127 -8.18 11.86 -5.68
CA TYR A 127 -8.60 12.51 -4.44
C TYR A 127 -8.02 11.77 -3.23
N TYR A 128 -7.86 12.47 -2.11
CA TYR A 128 -7.47 11.81 -0.85
C TYR A 128 -8.69 11.09 -0.25
N PRO A 129 -8.64 9.77 0.00
CA PRO A 129 -9.78 9.06 0.56
C PRO A 129 -10.21 9.65 1.91
N ARG A 130 -11.52 9.79 2.13
CA ARG A 130 -12.12 10.33 3.38
C ARG A 130 -11.79 11.80 3.64
N SER A 131 -11.60 12.60 2.59
CA SER A 131 -11.39 14.06 2.67
C SER A 131 -12.67 14.88 2.93
N GLN A 132 -13.81 14.21 3.12
CA GLN A 132 -15.16 14.80 3.13
C GLN A 132 -15.58 15.38 1.77
N GLU A 133 -16.88 15.65 1.62
CA GLU A 133 -17.42 16.29 0.43
C GLU A 133 -17.41 17.82 0.54
N THR A 134 -17.26 18.47 -0.61
CA THR A 134 -17.59 19.89 -0.76
C THR A 134 -19.10 20.04 -1.02
N PRO A 135 -19.70 21.23 -0.76
CA PRO A 135 -21.05 21.52 -1.21
C PRO A 135 -21.22 21.30 -2.72
N ALA A 136 -22.46 21.15 -3.21
CA ALA A 136 -22.72 20.89 -4.62
C ALA A 136 -22.12 21.94 -5.59
N GLY A 137 -21.97 23.19 -5.15
CA GLY A 137 -21.32 24.27 -5.90
C GLY A 137 -19.79 24.29 -5.81
N GLY A 138 -19.17 23.35 -5.09
CA GLY A 138 -17.76 23.37 -4.77
C GLY A 138 -17.39 24.36 -3.67
N VAL A 139 -16.10 24.58 -3.50
CA VAL A 139 -15.53 25.62 -2.63
C VAL A 139 -14.58 26.46 -3.47
N THR A 140 -14.69 27.78 -3.36
CA THR A 140 -13.79 28.74 -4.01
C THR A 140 -13.11 29.57 -2.94
N GLY A 141 -11.81 29.75 -3.09
CA GLY A 141 -11.02 30.55 -2.17
C GLY A 141 -9.64 30.84 -2.77
N PRO A 142 -8.87 31.74 -2.15
CA PRO A 142 -7.51 32.01 -2.58
C PRO A 142 -6.67 30.73 -2.49
N LEU A 143 -5.83 30.52 -3.50
CA LEU A 143 -4.82 29.47 -3.47
C LEU A 143 -3.63 29.95 -2.64
N VAL A 144 -3.29 29.21 -1.60
CA VAL A 144 -2.20 29.55 -0.68
C VAL A 144 -1.19 28.41 -0.66
N TYR A 145 0.10 28.74 -0.77
CA TYR A 145 1.15 27.73 -0.71
C TYR A 145 1.53 27.46 0.75
N GLY A 146 1.31 26.23 1.20
CA GLY A 146 1.61 25.74 2.56
C GLY A 146 2.80 24.80 2.63
N GLY A 147 3.60 24.71 1.57
CA GLY A 147 4.80 23.87 1.53
C GLY A 147 5.95 24.44 2.37
N VAL A 148 6.92 23.59 2.66
CA VAL A 148 8.17 24.00 3.31
C VAL A 148 9.02 24.83 2.35
N ALA A 149 9.90 25.69 2.89
CA ALA A 149 10.89 26.37 2.07
C ALA A 149 11.68 25.33 1.25
N PRO A 150 11.84 25.54 -0.07
CA PRO A 150 12.61 24.60 -0.88
C PRO A 150 14.03 24.51 -0.32
N ALA A 151 14.61 23.31 -0.35
CA ALA A 151 16.04 23.15 -0.19
C ALA A 151 16.70 23.13 -1.58
N PRO A 152 17.96 23.54 -1.73
CA PRO A 152 18.69 23.32 -2.97
C PRO A 152 18.64 21.82 -3.35
N SER A 153 18.14 21.52 -4.53
CA SER A 153 18.00 20.14 -5.03
C SER A 153 19.14 19.78 -5.97
N GLY A 154 19.66 18.57 -5.85
CA GLY A 154 20.69 18.05 -6.74
C GLY A 154 20.89 16.55 -6.52
N ASN A 155 21.34 15.85 -7.56
CA ASN A 155 21.79 14.48 -7.41
C ASN A 155 23.20 14.48 -6.82
N GLY A 156 23.37 13.87 -5.64
CA GLY A 156 24.67 13.79 -4.95
C GLY A 156 25.77 13.08 -5.76
N ALA A 157 25.41 12.31 -6.77
CA ALA A 157 26.35 11.65 -7.68
C ALA A 157 26.75 12.52 -8.90
N ASP A 158 26.13 13.69 -9.10
CA ASP A 158 26.35 14.55 -10.26
C ASP A 158 26.53 16.03 -9.87
N LEU A 159 27.77 16.50 -9.93
CA LEU A 159 28.15 17.89 -9.62
C LEU A 159 27.46 18.92 -10.52
N SER A 160 27.15 18.57 -11.78
CA SER A 160 26.47 19.48 -12.70
C SER A 160 25.02 19.71 -12.26
N SER A 161 24.36 18.66 -11.76
CA SER A 161 23.01 18.75 -11.19
C SER A 161 22.98 19.60 -9.91
N ILE A 162 24.01 19.50 -9.06
CA ILE A 162 24.13 20.32 -7.84
C ILE A 162 24.32 21.79 -8.21
N THR A 163 25.19 22.07 -9.19
CA THR A 163 25.45 23.44 -9.66
C THR A 163 24.19 24.06 -10.27
N ALA A 164 23.46 23.29 -11.08
CA ALA A 164 22.19 23.73 -11.65
C ALA A 164 21.11 23.96 -10.57
N GLY A 165 21.07 23.11 -9.54
CA GLY A 165 20.21 23.29 -8.37
C GLY A 165 20.47 24.59 -7.62
N LEU A 166 21.75 24.85 -7.32
CA LEU A 166 22.17 26.09 -6.65
C LEU A 166 21.87 27.34 -7.49
N ALA A 167 22.03 27.25 -8.82
CA ALA A 167 21.71 28.36 -9.72
C ALA A 167 20.21 28.69 -9.78
N ARG A 168 19.33 27.68 -9.66
CA ARG A 168 17.86 27.88 -9.61
C ARG A 168 17.35 28.34 -8.25
N TYR A 169 18.07 27.99 -7.19
CA TYR A 169 17.62 28.17 -5.80
C TYR A 169 17.11 29.59 -5.45
N PRO A 170 17.74 30.70 -5.88
CA PRO A 170 17.20 32.03 -5.60
C PRO A 170 15.80 32.27 -6.20
N ASN A 171 15.53 31.72 -7.39
CA ASN A 171 14.24 31.84 -8.04
C ASN A 171 13.20 30.95 -7.34
N ASP A 172 13.56 29.72 -6.96
CA ASP A 172 12.69 28.80 -6.23
C ASP A 172 12.29 29.39 -4.86
N LEU A 173 13.24 30.00 -4.15
CA LEU A 173 12.97 30.73 -2.91
C LEU A 173 12.07 31.94 -3.12
N ALA A 174 12.29 32.73 -4.17
CA ALA A 174 11.45 33.89 -4.48
C ALA A 174 10.01 33.47 -4.81
N LEU A 175 9.82 32.37 -5.56
CA LEU A 175 8.51 31.79 -5.84
C LEU A 175 7.83 31.28 -4.56
N TRP A 176 8.54 30.53 -3.71
CA TRP A 176 8.02 30.11 -2.41
C TRP A 176 7.60 31.31 -1.54
N ALA A 177 8.46 32.33 -1.43
CA ALA A 177 8.18 33.53 -0.65
C ALA A 177 6.98 34.32 -1.20
N SER A 178 6.80 34.35 -2.53
CA SER A 178 5.62 34.97 -3.15
C SER A 178 4.32 34.21 -2.79
N GLY A 179 4.40 32.89 -2.63
CA GLY A 179 3.27 32.05 -2.20
C GLY A 179 2.91 32.20 -0.72
N LEU A 180 3.84 32.66 0.12
CA LEU A 180 3.61 32.95 1.54
C LEU A 180 2.79 34.21 1.78
N ALA A 181 2.77 35.18 0.86
CA ALA A 181 2.00 36.42 1.04
C ALA A 181 0.52 36.13 1.34
N GLY A 182 -0.04 35.06 0.74
CA GLY A 182 -1.40 34.58 1.00
C GLY A 182 -1.61 33.93 2.39
N THR A 183 -0.55 33.52 3.10
CA THR A 183 -0.64 32.99 4.48
C THR A 183 -0.66 34.08 5.55
N ILE A 184 -0.03 35.24 5.28
CA ILE A 184 0.23 36.28 6.28
C ILE A 184 -0.98 37.21 6.44
N ALA A 185 -1.76 37.41 5.39
CA ALA A 185 -2.97 38.23 5.39
C ALA A 185 -4.22 37.39 5.72
N GLY A 186 -4.40 37.00 6.99
CA GLY A 186 -5.64 36.36 7.48
C GLY A 186 -5.58 34.86 7.79
N GLY A 187 -4.41 34.22 7.64
CA GLY A 187 -4.23 32.79 7.90
C GLY A 187 -4.75 31.89 6.76
N THR A 188 -4.88 30.58 7.02
CA THR A 188 -5.33 29.59 6.01
C THR A 188 -6.84 29.33 6.03
N GLN A 189 -7.60 30.04 6.88
CA GLN A 189 -9.04 29.90 6.93
C GLN A 189 -9.68 30.36 5.61
N HIS A 190 -10.60 29.56 5.08
CA HIS A 190 -11.29 29.80 3.79
C HIS A 190 -10.38 29.80 2.55
N SER A 191 -9.14 29.33 2.68
CA SER A 191 -8.18 29.20 1.58
C SER A 191 -8.09 27.76 1.07
N ILE A 192 -7.66 27.60 -0.18
CA ILE A 192 -7.29 26.30 -0.76
C ILE A 192 -5.77 26.16 -0.59
N LEU A 193 -5.33 25.16 0.17
CA LEU A 193 -3.90 24.96 0.46
C LEU A 193 -3.25 24.06 -0.60
N LEU A 194 -2.18 24.55 -1.22
CA LEU A 194 -1.27 23.75 -2.03
C LEU A 194 -0.09 23.31 -1.16
N VAL A 195 0.18 22.00 -1.10
CA VAL A 195 1.28 21.45 -0.32
C VAL A 195 2.03 20.44 -1.18
N ASP A 196 3.35 20.57 -1.22
CA ASP A 196 4.22 19.55 -1.80
C ASP A 196 4.39 18.41 -0.79
N ILE A 197 3.95 17.22 -1.18
CA ILE A 197 4.24 16.01 -0.40
C ILE A 197 5.66 15.57 -0.80
N PRO A 198 6.59 15.37 0.16
CA PRO A 198 7.91 14.84 -0.16
C PRO A 198 7.74 13.42 -0.70
N MET A 199 7.74 13.29 -2.01
CA MET A 199 7.78 12.00 -2.69
C MET A 199 9.25 11.57 -2.78
N PRO A 200 9.61 10.34 -2.38
CA PRO A 200 10.95 9.83 -2.68
C PRO A 200 11.14 9.85 -4.20
N ALA A 201 12.22 10.51 -4.63
CA ALA A 201 12.67 10.54 -6.01
C ALA A 201 13.17 9.17 -6.47
#